data_AF-A0AAV1JLU3-F1
#
_entry.id   AF-A0AAV1JLU3-F1
#
_cell.length_a   1.000
_cell.length_b   1.000
_cell.length_c   1.000
_cell.angle_alpha   90.00
_cell.angle_beta   90.00
_cell.angle_gamma   90.00
#
_symmetry.space_group_name_H-M   'P 1'
#
loop_
_entity.id
_entity.type
_entity.pdbx_description
1 polymer ?
#
loop_
_entity_poly.entity_id
_entity_poly.type
_entity_poly.pdbx_seq_one_letter_code
_entity_poly.pdbx_strand_id
1 'polypeptide(L)'
;MGCNTSSDAKSNKEEKDTQENQANSATVEDKLFPEEKQKESTEEGGPSEVEAATKIQAVFRGHKTRKSISMKAVEKPAEKNQAEPSKAELEAEFRADDKDLCNAATKIQASFRGHQARKQTQVEKTKEQQDKEDVENIDLTDPDLNKAATKIQASFRGHKVRKETPN
;
A
#
# COMPACT_ATOMS: atom_id res chain seq x y z
N MET A 1 -39.04 -36.82 -9.37
CA MET A 1 -38.12 -36.57 -10.51
C MET A 1 -38.92 -36.83 -11.79
N GLY A 2 -38.93 -35.87 -12.71
CA GLY A 2 -39.55 -36.02 -14.03
C GLY A 2 -40.66 -35.01 -14.29
N CYS A 3 -40.31 -33.77 -14.60
CA CYS A 3 -41.22 -32.85 -15.28
C CYS A 3 -40.97 -32.94 -16.78
N ASN A 4 -41.91 -33.57 -17.50
CA ASN A 4 -42.09 -33.44 -18.93
C ASN A 4 -42.99 -32.22 -19.21
N THR A 5 -42.54 -31.30 -20.06
CA THR A 5 -43.42 -30.36 -20.76
C THR A 5 -43.07 -30.39 -22.23
N SER A 6 -43.91 -31.07 -23.00
CA SER A 6 -43.98 -31.02 -24.46
C SER A 6 -45.34 -30.45 -24.81
N SER A 7 -45.37 -29.37 -25.59
CA SER A 7 -46.43 -29.10 -26.56
C SER A 7 -46.00 -27.99 -27.52
N ASP A 8 -45.85 -28.42 -28.76
CA ASP A 8 -45.43 -27.74 -29.98
C ASP A 8 -46.32 -26.57 -30.46
N ALA A 9 -45.75 -25.81 -31.42
CA ALA A 9 -46.32 -25.37 -32.71
C ALA A 9 -45.99 -23.89 -33.02
N LYS A 10 -45.57 -23.44 -34.21
CA LYS A 10 -45.38 -24.02 -35.55
C LYS A 10 -44.70 -22.96 -36.46
N SER A 11 -43.91 -23.44 -37.45
CA SER A 11 -43.72 -22.97 -38.86
C SER A 11 -43.29 -21.51 -39.13
N ASN A 12 -42.39 -21.13 -40.06
CA ASN A 12 -41.87 -21.65 -41.34
C ASN A 12 -40.38 -21.25 -41.47
N LYS A 13 -39.44 -22.10 -41.91
CA LYS A 13 -39.08 -22.57 -43.26
C LYS A 13 -38.64 -21.47 -44.25
N GLU A 14 -37.32 -21.38 -44.48
CA GLU A 14 -36.58 -21.07 -45.72
C GLU A 14 -35.07 -21.31 -45.38
N GLU A 15 -34.56 -22.55 -45.45
CA GLU A 15 -33.77 -23.17 -46.54
C GLU A 15 -32.52 -22.39 -47.04
N LYS A 16 -31.35 -22.91 -46.63
CA LYS A 16 -30.06 -23.12 -47.37
C LYS A 16 -29.34 -21.92 -48.04
N ASP A 17 -28.01 -21.80 -48.09
CA ASP A 17 -26.93 -22.79 -48.16
C ASP A 17 -25.59 -22.21 -47.63
N THR A 18 -24.90 -23.05 -46.86
CA THR A 18 -23.49 -23.50 -46.96
C THR A 18 -22.39 -22.62 -47.64
N GLN A 19 -21.32 -22.38 -46.85
CA GLN A 19 -19.89 -22.21 -47.19
C GLN A 19 -19.43 -20.98 -48.01
N GLU A 20 -18.53 -20.19 -47.42
CA GLU A 20 -17.12 -20.15 -47.85
C GLU A 20 -16.23 -19.32 -46.89
N ASN A 21 -15.16 -19.96 -46.43
CA ASN A 21 -13.95 -19.30 -45.96
C ASN A 21 -13.26 -18.68 -47.17
N GLN A 22 -13.04 -17.36 -47.17
CA GLN A 22 -12.09 -16.74 -48.08
C GLN A 22 -11.11 -15.85 -47.32
N ALA A 23 -9.85 -16.29 -47.41
CA ALA A 23 -8.66 -15.50 -47.16
C ALA A 23 -8.67 -14.23 -48.02
N ASN A 24 -8.29 -13.11 -47.43
CA ASN A 24 -7.75 -11.99 -48.19
C ASN A 24 -6.28 -11.83 -47.85
N SER A 25 -5.48 -12.54 -48.62
CA SER A 25 -4.06 -12.31 -48.86
C SER A 25 -3.88 -11.05 -49.71
N ALA A 26 -3.13 -10.08 -49.20
CA ALA A 26 -2.51 -9.03 -50.01
C ALA A 26 -1.06 -8.83 -49.52
N THR A 27 -0.17 -9.71 -50.00
CA THR A 27 1.24 -9.39 -50.28
C THR A 27 1.23 -8.35 -51.41
N VAL A 28 1.96 -7.23 -51.39
CA VAL A 28 3.39 -6.96 -51.70
C VAL A 28 3.61 -5.52 -51.16
N GLU A 29 4.72 -5.06 -50.55
CA GLU A 29 6.09 -5.19 -51.00
C GLU A 29 7.15 -5.15 -49.89
N ASP A 30 8.13 -6.01 -50.14
CA ASP A 30 9.53 -6.04 -49.73
C ASP A 30 10.22 -4.67 -49.54
N LYS A 31 10.68 -4.40 -48.31
CA LYS A 31 11.91 -3.65 -48.06
C LYS A 31 12.69 -4.26 -46.89
N LEU A 32 13.48 -5.24 -47.26
CA LEU A 32 14.70 -5.71 -46.63
C LEU A 32 15.57 -4.55 -46.06
N PHE A 33 15.82 -4.54 -44.74
CA PHE A 33 17.03 -3.96 -44.15
C PHE A 33 17.53 -4.88 -43.01
N PRO A 34 18.84 -5.04 -42.86
CA PRO A 34 19.46 -6.32 -42.49
C PRO A 34 19.59 -6.51 -40.98
N GLU A 35 19.53 -7.78 -40.57
CA GLU A 35 20.03 -8.23 -39.27
C GLU A 35 21.52 -7.89 -39.12
N GLU A 36 21.85 -7.00 -38.18
CA GLU A 36 23.18 -6.97 -37.58
C GLU A 36 23.14 -7.65 -36.22
N LYS A 37 23.56 -8.91 -36.27
CA LYS A 37 23.97 -9.74 -35.16
C LYS A 37 25.24 -9.15 -34.54
N GLN A 38 25.13 -8.54 -33.37
CA GLN A 38 26.29 -8.34 -32.49
C GLN A 38 26.12 -9.15 -31.20
N LYS A 39 27.14 -10.00 -31.00
CA LYS A 39 27.31 -10.96 -29.93
C LYS A 39 27.71 -10.28 -28.62
N GLU A 40 27.33 -10.97 -27.54
CA GLU A 40 28.03 -11.11 -26.26
C GLU A 40 28.32 -9.84 -25.45
N SER A 41 27.58 -9.71 -24.35
CA SER A 41 28.23 -9.70 -23.04
C SER A 41 27.42 -10.51 -22.05
N THR A 42 28.08 -11.54 -21.53
CA THR A 42 27.82 -12.17 -20.24
C THR A 42 27.72 -11.07 -19.18
N GLU A 43 26.67 -11.08 -18.36
CA GLU A 43 26.85 -11.12 -16.89
C GLU A 43 25.52 -11.25 -16.15
N GLU A 44 25.64 -11.95 -15.03
CA GLU A 44 24.58 -12.40 -14.15
C GLU A 44 23.86 -11.27 -13.41
N GLY A 45 22.60 -11.53 -13.05
CA GLY A 45 22.03 -10.98 -11.80
C GLY A 45 21.12 -9.75 -11.89
N GLY A 46 20.79 -9.24 -13.08
CA GLY A 46 19.82 -8.14 -13.25
C GLY A 46 18.54 -8.59 -13.96
N PRO A 47 17.36 -8.00 -13.68
CA PRO A 47 16.18 -8.25 -14.49
C PRO A 47 16.51 -7.89 -15.94
N SER A 48 16.24 -8.80 -16.87
CA SER A 48 16.41 -8.56 -18.31
C SER A 48 15.82 -7.20 -18.67
N GLU A 49 16.43 -6.45 -19.59
CA GLU A 49 15.92 -5.14 -20.05
C GLU A 49 14.42 -5.21 -20.39
N VAL A 50 13.97 -6.34 -20.94
CA VAL A 50 12.56 -6.65 -21.23
C VAL A 50 11.72 -6.78 -19.96
N GLU A 51 12.22 -7.43 -18.92
CA GLU A 51 11.55 -7.57 -17.63
C GLU A 51 11.44 -6.22 -16.91
N ALA A 52 12.51 -5.42 -16.91
CA ALA A 52 12.52 -4.07 -16.35
C ALA A 52 11.52 -3.16 -17.09
N ALA A 53 11.52 -3.19 -18.43
CA ALA A 53 10.57 -2.45 -19.25
C ALA A 53 9.11 -2.87 -18.96
N THR A 54 8.86 -4.18 -18.86
CA THR A 54 7.53 -4.73 -18.52
C THR A 54 7.07 -4.24 -17.15
N LYS A 55 7.96 -4.20 -16.16
CA LYS A 55 7.66 -3.71 -14.81
C LYS A 55 7.30 -2.22 -14.82
N ILE A 56 8.06 -1.40 -15.53
CA ILE A 56 7.79 0.05 -15.68
C ILE A 56 6.44 0.27 -16.36
N GLN A 57 6.15 -0.46 -17.44
CA GLN A 57 4.87 -0.38 -18.16
C GLN A 57 3.69 -0.82 -17.28
N ALA A 58 3.83 -1.92 -16.54
CA ALA A 58 2.80 -2.41 -15.64
C ALA A 58 2.50 -1.41 -14.51
N VAL A 59 3.55 -0.84 -13.91
CA VAL A 59 3.42 0.19 -12.86
C VAL A 59 2.74 1.44 -13.41
N PHE A 60 3.16 1.93 -14.59
CA PHE A 60 2.59 3.11 -15.22
C PHE A 60 1.12 2.91 -15.62
N ARG A 61 0.77 1.77 -16.21
CA ARG A 61 -0.61 1.42 -16.53
C ARG A 61 -1.47 1.42 -15.26
N GLY A 62 -0.98 0.81 -14.18
CA GLY A 62 -1.65 0.83 -12.89
C GLY A 62 -1.80 2.25 -12.31
N HIS A 63 -0.76 3.08 -12.43
CA HIS A 63 -0.79 4.47 -11.97
C HIS A 63 -1.83 5.29 -12.75
N LYS A 64 -1.90 5.14 -14.08
CA LYS A 64 -2.89 5.83 -14.93
C LYS A 64 -4.32 5.48 -14.53
N THR A 65 -4.61 4.20 -14.29
CA THR A 65 -5.92 3.74 -13.81
C THR A 65 -6.23 4.27 -12.42
N ARG A 66 -5.28 4.20 -11.47
CA ARG A 66 -5.48 4.75 -10.12
C ARG A 66 -5.70 6.26 -10.14
N LYS A 67 -5.00 7.00 -10.99
CA LYS A 67 -5.16 8.45 -11.15
C LYS A 67 -6.50 8.81 -11.77
N SER A 68 -6.96 8.07 -12.79
CA SER A 68 -8.28 8.33 -13.39
C SER A 68 -9.42 8.01 -12.43
N ILE A 69 -9.32 6.94 -11.64
CA ILE A 69 -10.30 6.61 -10.58
C ILE A 69 -10.24 7.63 -9.46
N SER A 70 -9.05 8.08 -9.04
CA SER A 70 -8.88 9.12 -8.04
C SER A 70 -9.48 10.46 -8.50
N MET A 71 -9.30 10.84 -9.77
CA MET A 71 -9.90 12.05 -10.33
C MET A 71 -11.42 11.91 -10.51
N LYS A 72 -11.91 10.73 -10.95
CA LYS A 72 -13.36 10.44 -11.01
C LYS A 72 -14.02 10.34 -9.64
N ALA A 73 -13.31 9.92 -8.60
CA ALA A 73 -13.78 9.96 -7.22
C ALA A 73 -13.91 11.41 -6.71
N VAL A 74 -13.13 12.35 -7.28
CA VAL A 74 -13.24 13.79 -7.03
C VAL A 74 -14.33 14.44 -7.90
N GLU A 75 -14.60 13.91 -9.10
CA GLU A 75 -15.64 14.39 -10.03
C GLU A 75 -17.00 13.72 -9.90
N LYS A 76 -17.18 12.79 -8.94
CA LYS A 76 -18.53 12.36 -8.56
C LYS A 76 -19.29 13.63 -8.16
N PRO A 77 -20.47 13.93 -8.75
CA PRO A 77 -21.22 15.10 -8.35
C PRO A 77 -21.39 15.02 -6.84
N ALA A 78 -20.79 16.01 -6.21
CA ALA A 78 -20.90 16.29 -4.81
C ALA A 78 -22.39 16.50 -4.49
N GLU A 79 -23.11 15.43 -4.16
CA GLU A 79 -24.24 15.51 -3.24
C GLU A 79 -23.70 15.91 -1.86
N LYS A 80 -23.18 17.14 -1.76
CA LYS A 80 -22.72 17.81 -0.55
C LYS A 80 -23.91 18.41 0.23
N ASN A 81 -25.06 17.75 0.18
CA ASN A 81 -26.27 18.13 0.93
C ASN A 81 -26.78 17.00 1.83
N GLN A 82 -25.99 15.95 2.06
CA GLN A 82 -26.23 15.09 3.21
C GLN A 82 -25.67 15.84 4.42
N ALA A 83 -26.57 16.37 5.26
CA ALA A 83 -26.23 16.85 6.57
C ALA A 83 -25.33 15.80 7.25
N GLU A 84 -24.25 16.23 7.93
CA GLU A 84 -23.46 15.28 8.70
C GLU A 84 -24.41 14.52 9.63
N PRO A 85 -24.42 13.18 9.58
CA PRO A 85 -25.30 12.40 10.41
C PRO A 85 -25.01 12.78 11.86
N SER A 86 -26.06 13.16 12.57
CA SER A 86 -25.94 13.49 13.98
C SER A 86 -25.40 12.27 14.73
N LYS A 87 -24.70 12.52 15.83
CA LYS A 87 -24.21 11.44 16.70
C LYS A 87 -25.32 10.43 17.08
N ALA A 88 -26.55 10.92 17.26
CA ALA A 88 -27.71 10.09 17.57
C ALA A 88 -28.14 9.18 16.41
N GLU A 89 -28.04 9.64 15.17
CA GLU A 89 -28.33 8.82 13.97
C GLU A 89 -27.27 7.74 13.79
N LEU A 90 -25.99 8.08 13.97
CA LEU A 90 -24.91 7.09 13.96
C LEU A 90 -25.10 6.04 15.06
N GLU A 91 -25.36 6.44 16.30
CA GLU A 91 -25.61 5.50 17.41
C GLU A 91 -26.85 4.62 17.16
N ALA A 92 -27.86 5.12 16.43
CA ALA A 92 -29.02 4.33 16.05
C ALA A 92 -28.69 3.25 14.98
N GLU A 93 -27.64 3.43 14.20
CA GLU A 93 -27.12 2.41 13.27
C GLU A 93 -26.30 1.33 13.99
N PHE A 94 -25.69 1.65 15.13
CA PHE A 94 -24.96 0.68 15.96
C PHE A 94 -25.89 -0.17 16.82
N ARG A 95 -26.47 -1.22 16.21
CA ARG A 95 -27.27 -2.22 16.94
C ARG A 95 -26.35 -3.10 17.79
N ALA A 96 -26.56 -3.09 19.11
CA ALA A 96 -25.78 -3.93 20.04
C ALA A 96 -25.96 -5.44 19.81
N ASP A 97 -27.06 -5.83 19.17
CA ASP A 97 -27.36 -7.23 18.84
C ASP A 97 -26.72 -7.70 17.52
N ASP A 98 -26.14 -6.78 16.74
CA ASP A 98 -25.44 -7.12 15.49
C ASP A 98 -24.07 -7.73 15.81
N LYS A 99 -24.01 -9.05 15.68
CA LYS A 99 -22.80 -9.83 15.95
C LYS A 99 -21.64 -9.44 15.03
N ASP A 100 -21.92 -9.14 13.76
CA ASP A 100 -20.90 -8.80 12.77
C ASP A 100 -20.30 -7.42 13.08
N LEU A 101 -21.14 -6.47 13.49
CA LEU A 101 -20.71 -5.16 13.93
C LEU A 101 -19.84 -5.24 15.19
N CYS A 102 -20.23 -6.03 16.19
CA CYS A 102 -19.43 -6.26 17.39
C CYS A 102 -18.07 -6.90 17.06
N ASN A 103 -18.05 -7.89 16.17
CA ASN A 103 -16.83 -8.56 15.72
C ASN A 103 -15.89 -7.58 14.99
N ALA A 104 -16.44 -6.76 14.10
CA ALA A 104 -15.70 -5.72 13.38
C ALA A 104 -15.11 -4.68 14.35
N ALA A 105 -15.91 -4.16 15.28
CA ALA A 105 -15.47 -3.22 16.30
C ALA A 105 -14.33 -3.81 17.14
N THR A 106 -14.49 -5.05 17.60
CA THR A 106 -13.46 -5.78 18.35
C THR A 106 -12.16 -5.90 17.56
N LYS A 107 -12.24 -6.20 16.25
CA LYS A 107 -11.06 -6.31 15.37
C LYS A 107 -10.35 -4.96 15.20
N ILE A 108 -11.09 -3.88 15.04
CA ILE A 108 -10.54 -2.51 14.94
C ILE A 108 -9.83 -2.13 16.24
N GLN A 109 -10.49 -2.33 17.38
CA GLN A 109 -9.93 -2.04 18.70
C GLN A 109 -8.66 -2.86 18.98
N ALA A 110 -8.68 -4.16 18.69
CA ALA A 110 -7.53 -5.05 18.84
C ALA A 110 -6.35 -4.62 17.94
N SER A 111 -6.64 -4.29 16.69
CA SER A 111 -5.65 -3.80 15.73
C SER A 111 -5.01 -2.49 16.21
N PHE A 112 -5.82 -1.53 16.66
CA PHE A 112 -5.36 -0.25 17.18
C PHE A 112 -4.49 -0.43 18.43
N ARG A 113 -4.95 -1.21 19.42
CA ARG A 113 -4.15 -1.51 20.62
C ARG A 113 -2.80 -2.14 20.25
N GLY A 114 -2.81 -3.08 19.30
CA GLY A 114 -1.58 -3.67 18.77
C GLY A 114 -0.68 -2.67 18.05
N HIS A 115 -1.24 -1.75 17.27
CA HIS A 115 -0.49 -0.70 16.59
C HIS A 115 0.18 0.25 17.60
N GLN A 116 -0.55 0.70 18.63
CA GLN A 116 0.00 1.56 19.67
C GLN A 116 1.15 0.89 20.42
N ALA A 117 1.00 -0.38 20.81
CA ALA A 117 2.06 -1.14 21.46
C ALA A 117 3.32 -1.25 20.56
N ARG A 118 3.13 -1.62 19.29
CA ARG A 118 4.26 -1.70 18.33
C ARG A 118 4.94 -0.35 18.14
N LYS A 119 4.17 0.74 18.02
CA LYS A 119 4.69 2.09 17.86
C LYS A 119 5.56 2.51 19.05
N GLN A 120 5.12 2.22 20.28
CA GLN A 120 5.90 2.49 21.48
C GLN A 120 7.23 1.73 21.47
N THR A 121 7.20 0.41 21.21
CA THR A 121 8.43 -0.39 21.16
C THR A 121 9.39 0.02 20.04
N GLN A 122 8.88 0.49 18.90
CA GLN A 122 9.71 0.99 17.81
C GLN A 122 10.41 2.28 18.23
N VAL A 123 9.69 3.21 18.88
CA VAL A 123 10.26 4.46 19.39
C VAL A 123 11.34 4.20 20.44
N GLU A 124 11.09 3.27 21.37
CA GLU A 124 12.08 2.86 22.37
C GLU A 124 13.32 2.25 21.72
N LYS A 125 13.16 1.32 20.77
CA LYS A 125 14.30 0.73 20.04
C LYS A 125 15.12 1.74 19.26
N THR A 126 14.47 2.67 18.55
CA THR A 126 15.19 3.73 17.83
C THR A 126 15.93 4.64 18.78
N LYS A 127 15.35 4.94 19.94
CA LYS A 127 16.00 5.77 20.95
C LYS A 127 17.19 5.04 21.60
N GLU A 128 17.04 3.76 21.93
CA GLU A 128 18.15 2.96 22.47
C GLU A 128 19.30 2.80 21.47
N GLN A 129 19.00 2.64 20.18
CA GLN A 129 20.03 2.59 19.14
C GLN A 129 20.75 3.93 19.00
N GLN A 130 20.00 5.02 19.00
CA GLN A 130 20.56 6.37 18.95
C GLN A 130 21.41 6.65 20.20
N ASP A 131 20.91 6.35 21.40
CA ASP A 131 21.66 6.53 22.65
C ASP A 131 22.97 5.72 22.65
N LYS A 132 22.97 4.52 22.06
CA LYS A 132 24.20 3.69 21.93
C LYS A 132 25.18 4.28 20.93
N GLU A 133 24.72 4.68 19.75
CA GLU A 133 25.53 5.33 18.73
C GLU A 133 26.13 6.64 19.26
N ASP A 134 25.32 7.44 19.96
CA ASP A 134 25.76 8.68 20.58
C ASP A 134 26.88 8.42 21.60
N VAL A 135 26.78 7.36 22.41
CA VAL A 135 27.83 6.97 23.38
C VAL A 135 29.09 6.48 22.69
N GLU A 136 28.98 5.69 21.62
CA GLU A 136 30.13 5.19 20.86
C GLU A 136 30.90 6.33 20.17
N ASN A 137 30.22 7.42 19.82
CA ASN A 137 30.80 8.58 19.14
C ASN A 137 31.41 9.63 20.10
N ILE A 138 31.44 9.39 21.42
CA ILE A 138 32.02 10.33 22.39
C ILE A 138 33.56 10.21 22.40
N ASP A 139 34.24 11.31 22.09
CA ASP A 139 35.68 11.44 22.33
C ASP A 139 35.95 11.72 23.81
N LEU A 140 36.39 10.70 24.55
CA LEU A 140 36.74 10.79 25.96
C LEU A 140 37.99 11.65 26.22
N THR A 141 38.80 11.92 25.19
CA THR A 141 40.01 12.73 25.31
C THR A 141 39.75 14.23 25.12
N ASP A 142 38.55 14.62 24.67
CA ASP A 142 38.18 16.02 24.50
C ASP A 142 38.17 16.76 25.86
N PRO A 143 39.05 17.75 26.07
CA PRO A 143 39.09 18.51 27.31
C PRO A 143 37.81 19.32 27.56
N ASP A 144 37.09 19.75 26.53
CA ASP A 144 35.87 20.54 26.70
C ASP A 144 34.66 19.66 27.09
N LEU A 145 34.56 18.46 26.52
CA LEU A 145 33.60 17.43 26.97
C LEU A 145 33.81 17.07 28.45
N ASN A 146 35.06 16.89 28.88
CA ASN A 146 35.40 16.59 30.28
C ASN A 146 35.02 17.73 31.24
N LYS A 147 35.26 19.00 30.85
CA LYS A 147 34.81 20.17 31.63
C LYS A 147 33.28 20.22 31.75
N ALA A 148 32.57 19.96 30.65
CA ALA A 148 31.11 19.95 30.62
C ALA A 148 30.55 18.84 31.53
N ALA A 149 31.09 17.61 31.44
CA ALA A 149 30.71 16.49 32.27
C ALA A 149 30.89 16.81 33.77
N THR A 150 32.05 17.38 34.14
CA THR A 150 32.35 17.79 35.52
C THR A 150 31.32 18.80 36.03
N LYS A 151 30.94 19.79 35.21
CA LYS A 151 29.93 20.81 35.58
C LYS A 151 28.54 20.19 35.77
N ILE A 152 28.13 19.28 34.89
CA ILE A 152 26.85 18.56 34.99
C ILE A 152 26.82 17.71 36.27
N GLN A 153 27.88 16.96 36.54
CA GLN A 153 28.01 16.12 37.74
C GLN A 153 27.95 16.96 39.03
N ALA A 154 28.69 18.07 39.11
CA ALA A 154 28.66 18.97 40.26
C ALA A 154 27.27 19.57 40.50
N SER A 155 26.60 20.03 39.43
CA SER A 155 25.23 20.56 39.50
C SER A 155 24.24 19.49 40.00
N PHE A 156 24.31 18.27 39.45
CA PHE A 156 23.44 17.17 39.84
C PHE A 156 23.67 16.73 41.29
N ARG A 157 24.94 16.61 41.71
CA ARG A 157 25.27 16.28 43.10
C ARG A 157 24.71 17.32 44.07
N GLY A 158 24.84 18.61 43.74
CA GLY A 158 24.24 19.69 44.51
C GLY A 158 22.71 19.66 44.52
N HIS A 159 22.07 19.37 43.38
CA HIS A 159 20.62 19.21 43.30
C HIS A 159 20.12 18.05 44.17
N LYS A 160 20.80 16.89 44.12
CA LYS A 160 20.46 15.71 44.93
C LYS A 160 20.52 16.03 46.42
N VAL A 161 21.58 16.70 46.89
CA VAL A 161 21.71 17.12 48.30
C VAL A 161 20.55 18.03 48.70
N ARG A 162 20.24 19.07 47.92
CA ARG A 162 19.13 19.99 48.22
C ARG A 162 17.75 19.32 48.22
N LYS A 163 17.57 18.25 47.45
CA LYS A 163 16.34 17.47 47.42
C LYS A 163 16.23 16.51 48.61
N GLU A 164 17.35 15.95 49.05
CA GLU A 164 17.45 15.02 50.18
C GLU A 164 17.43 15.73 51.55
N THR A 165 17.75 17.03 51.59
CA THR A 165 17.56 17.88 52.76
C THR A 165 16.28 18.70 52.60
N PRO A 166 15.09 18.16 52.91
CA PRO A 166 13.90 18.99 53.04
C PRO A 166 14.13 19.98 54.19
N ASN A 167 13.92 21.28 53.91
CA ASN A 167 13.83 22.31 54.95
C ASN A 167 12.53 22.19 55.72
#